data_AF-A0A242NU24-F1
#
_entry.id   AF-A0A242NU24-F1
#
_cell.length_a   1.000
_cell.length_b   1.000
_cell.length_c   1.000
_cell.angle_alpha   90.00
_cell.angle_beta   90.00
_cell.angle_gamma   90.00
#
_symmetry.space_group_name_H-M   'P 1'
#
loop_
_entity.id
_entity.type
_entity.pdbx_description
1 polymer ?
#
loop_
_entity_poly.entity_id
_entity_poly.type
_entity_poly.pdbx_seq_one_letter_code
_entity_poly.pdbx_strand_id
1 'polypeptide(L)'
;MAEKVTAKNEESNDLEVLMPNREITLAGEIITVREYSFKDALTIGREIDQFAALIVNEMNGSNKITIEQADMLIMNNLELVYSLISTSIQKPISFIEALSYEDGLQLLDWWWVVNSGFFMNAVTRKIIRQNAVKQLNQ
;
A
#
# COMPACT_ATOMS: atom_id res chain seq x y z
N MET A 1 17.88 55.37 -11.08
CA MET A 1 17.61 54.14 -11.84
C MET A 1 18.04 52.99 -10.96
N ALA A 2 17.09 52.33 -10.31
CA ALA A 2 17.36 51.20 -9.42
C ALA A 2 16.81 49.96 -10.12
N GLU A 3 17.72 49.14 -10.66
CA GLU A 3 17.40 47.88 -11.29
C GLU A 3 17.15 46.85 -10.19
N LYS A 4 15.87 46.51 -10.00
CA LYS A 4 15.44 45.55 -9.00
C LYS A 4 15.75 44.16 -9.55
N VAL A 5 16.85 43.56 -9.07
CA VAL A 5 17.17 42.15 -9.31
C VAL A 5 16.00 41.32 -8.82
N THR A 6 15.22 40.77 -9.75
CA THR A 6 14.19 39.78 -9.46
C THR A 6 14.89 38.50 -9.02
N ALA A 7 14.93 38.29 -7.70
CA ALA A 7 15.19 36.98 -7.13
C ALA A 7 14.11 36.03 -7.66
N LYS A 8 14.53 35.18 -8.61
CA LYS A 8 13.77 34.02 -9.07
C LYS A 8 13.65 33.11 -7.84
N ASN A 9 12.49 33.14 -7.19
CA ASN A 9 12.12 32.12 -6.21
C ASN A 9 12.03 30.80 -6.98
N GLU A 10 13.13 30.06 -7.02
CA GLU A 10 13.04 28.61 -7.15
C GLU A 10 12.48 28.12 -5.82
N GLU A 11 11.15 28.18 -5.71
CA GLU A 11 10.42 27.40 -4.71
C GLU A 11 10.74 25.94 -5.02
N SER A 12 11.67 25.45 -4.21
CA SER A 12 12.13 24.08 -4.21
C SER A 12 10.93 23.15 -4.18
N ASN A 13 11.05 22.15 -5.04
CA ASN A 13 10.14 21.06 -5.28
C ASN A 13 10.05 20.09 -4.08
N ASP A 14 9.86 20.63 -2.87
CA ASP A 14 9.87 19.88 -1.61
C ASP A 14 8.53 19.17 -1.34
N LEU A 15 7.50 19.45 -2.15
CA LEU A 15 6.21 18.75 -2.16
C LEU A 15 6.21 17.47 -3.00
N GLU A 16 7.23 17.24 -3.85
CA GLU A 16 7.37 16.01 -4.64
C GLU A 16 7.87 14.80 -3.84
N VAL A 17 8.16 14.97 -2.54
CA VAL A 17 8.74 13.92 -1.69
C VAL A 17 7.69 13.00 -1.04
N LEU A 18 6.39 13.25 -1.14
CA LEU A 18 5.39 12.46 -0.39
C LEU A 18 4.08 12.24 -1.16
N MET A 19 4.09 11.42 -2.22
CA MET A 19 3.31 10.17 -2.31
C MET A 19 3.49 9.47 -3.68
N PRO A 20 3.71 8.15 -3.71
CA PRO A 20 4.56 7.41 -4.64
C PRO A 20 3.72 6.70 -5.71
N ASN A 21 2.86 7.43 -6.41
CA ASN A 21 2.06 6.84 -7.48
C ASN A 21 2.99 6.32 -8.58
N ARG A 22 2.75 5.11 -9.05
CA ARG A 22 3.52 4.49 -10.12
C ARG A 22 2.63 4.22 -11.32
N GLU A 23 3.03 4.71 -12.48
CA GLU A 23 2.44 4.29 -13.74
C GLU A 23 3.12 3.00 -14.23
N ILE A 24 2.30 2.01 -14.58
CA ILE A 24 2.71 0.74 -15.19
C ILE A 24 1.82 0.44 -16.38
N THR A 25 2.35 -0.23 -17.40
CA THR A 25 1.55 -0.70 -18.54
C THR A 25 1.09 -2.13 -18.25
N LEU A 26 -0.22 -2.36 -18.23
CA LEU A 26 -0.84 -3.68 -18.06
C LEU A 26 -1.86 -3.89 -19.18
N ALA A 27 -1.84 -5.05 -19.84
CA ALA A 27 -2.77 -5.35 -20.94
C ALA A 27 -2.84 -4.24 -22.02
N GLY A 28 -1.74 -3.51 -22.24
CA GLY A 28 -1.65 -2.40 -23.19
C GLY A 28 -2.26 -1.06 -22.71
N GLU A 29 -2.77 -0.99 -21.48
CA GLU A 29 -3.27 0.24 -20.85
C GLU A 29 -2.27 0.77 -19.81
N ILE A 30 -2.13 2.10 -19.70
CA ILE A 30 -1.38 2.73 -18.60
C ILE A 30 -2.27 2.76 -17.36
N ILE A 31 -1.81 2.11 -16.29
CA ILE A 31 -2.49 1.99 -15.00
C ILE A 31 -1.66 2.70 -13.93
N THR A 32 -2.30 3.53 -13.12
CA THR A 32 -1.66 4.17 -11.96
C THR A 32 -1.89 3.33 -10.71
N VAL A 33 -0.82 2.74 -10.17
CA VAL A 33 -0.80 2.15 -8.83
C VAL A 33 -0.58 3.27 -7.83
N ARG A 34 -1.51 3.45 -6.90
CA ARG A 34 -1.47 4.54 -5.91
C ARG A 34 -1.24 4.00 -4.51
N GLU A 35 -0.56 4.79 -3.69
CA GLU A 35 -0.57 4.54 -2.25
C GLU A 35 -1.95 4.89 -1.67
N TYR A 36 -2.40 4.12 -0.66
CA TYR A 36 -3.63 4.41 0.04
C TYR A 36 -3.60 5.76 0.75
N SER A 37 -4.66 6.54 0.54
CA SER A 37 -4.91 7.77 1.28
C SER A 37 -5.60 7.50 2.63
N PHE A 38 -5.67 8.53 3.47
CA PHE A 38 -6.49 8.48 4.68
C PHE A 38 -7.98 8.19 4.38
N LYS A 39 -8.51 8.70 3.26
CA LYS A 39 -9.88 8.42 2.83
C LYS A 39 -10.07 6.93 2.52
N ASP A 40 -9.11 6.32 1.83
CA ASP A 40 -9.15 4.88 1.54
C ASP A 40 -9.13 4.08 2.85
N ALA A 41 -8.26 4.47 3.79
CA ALA A 41 -8.18 3.85 5.12
C ALA A 41 -9.49 3.87 5.90
N LEU A 42 -10.34 4.89 5.71
CA LEU A 42 -11.68 4.95 6.31
C LEU A 42 -12.74 4.20 5.50
N THR A 43 -12.56 4.10 4.18
CA THR A 43 -13.54 3.50 3.27
C THR A 43 -13.46 1.97 3.28
N ILE A 44 -12.23 1.43 3.15
CA ILE A 44 -11.92 -0.01 3.13
C ILE A 44 -11.14 -0.43 4.38
N GLY A 45 -11.45 0.21 5.51
CA GLY A 45 -10.70 0.04 6.75
C GLY A 45 -10.77 -1.38 7.31
N ARG A 46 -11.83 -2.14 7.01
CA ARG A 46 -11.97 -3.54 7.44
C ARG A 46 -10.96 -4.43 6.72
N GLU A 47 -10.84 -4.28 5.42
CA GLU A 47 -9.92 -5.01 4.56
C GLU A 47 -8.48 -4.70 4.95
N ILE A 48 -8.16 -3.42 5.15
CA ILE A 48 -6.82 -3.00 5.62
C ILE A 48 -6.51 -3.59 7.01
N ASP A 49 -7.45 -3.54 7.95
CA ASP A 49 -7.23 -4.10 9.30
C ASP A 49 -7.05 -5.62 9.25
N GLN A 50 -7.82 -6.32 8.42
CA GLN A 50 -7.71 -7.76 8.21
C GLN A 50 -6.34 -8.13 7.62
N PHE A 51 -5.90 -7.43 6.58
CA PHE A 51 -4.59 -7.68 5.97
C PHE A 51 -3.44 -7.40 6.93
N ALA A 52 -3.51 -6.29 7.68
CA ALA A 52 -2.54 -6.00 8.74
C ALA A 52 -2.54 -7.07 9.84
N ALA A 53 -3.70 -7.63 10.20
CA ALA A 53 -3.80 -8.73 11.17
C ALA A 53 -3.06 -9.98 10.69
N LEU A 54 -3.22 -10.34 9.41
CA LEU A 54 -2.53 -11.49 8.81
C LEU A 54 -1.02 -11.32 8.88
N ILE A 55 -0.51 -10.12 8.54
CA ILE A 55 0.93 -9.83 8.63
C ILE A 55 1.42 -9.93 10.08
N VAL A 56 0.68 -9.37 11.05
CA VAL A 56 1.03 -9.47 12.48
C VAL A 56 1.11 -10.93 12.94
N ASN A 57 0.17 -11.77 12.50
CA ASN A 57 0.17 -13.19 12.84
C ASN A 57 1.39 -13.90 12.25
N GLU A 58 1.73 -13.63 10.99
CA GLU A 58 2.90 -14.21 10.32
C GLU A 58 4.24 -13.76 10.93
N MET A 59 4.33 -12.51 11.40
CA MET A 59 5.55 -12.02 12.06
C MET A 59 5.90 -12.81 13.32
N ASN A 60 4.90 -13.40 14.00
CA ASN A 60 5.06 -14.24 15.19
C ASN A 60 6.07 -13.69 16.23
N GLY A 61 6.04 -12.37 16.46
CA GLY A 61 6.92 -11.66 17.40
C GLY A 61 8.35 -11.37 16.91
N SER A 62 8.74 -11.82 15.71
CA SER A 62 10.06 -11.55 15.12
C SER A 62 10.17 -10.18 14.43
N ASN A 63 9.05 -9.47 14.26
CA ASN A 63 8.89 -8.24 13.47
C ASN A 63 9.38 -8.36 12.01
N LYS A 64 9.48 -9.59 11.48
CA LYS A 64 9.92 -9.87 10.10
C LYS A 64 9.00 -10.91 9.48
N ILE A 65 8.86 -10.86 8.16
CA ILE A 65 8.24 -11.90 7.34
C ILE A 65 9.23 -12.29 6.24
N THR A 66 9.30 -13.57 5.88
CA THR A 66 10.05 -14.00 4.69
C THR A 66 9.22 -13.78 3.42
N ILE A 67 9.86 -13.89 2.26
CA ILE A 67 9.18 -13.80 0.97
C ILE A 67 8.15 -14.93 0.84
N GLU A 68 8.50 -16.14 1.24
CA GLU A 68 7.63 -17.31 1.17
C GLU A 68 6.38 -17.15 2.05
N GLN A 69 6.53 -16.53 3.23
CA GLN A 69 5.40 -16.20 4.09
C GLN A 69 4.49 -15.14 3.46
N ALA A 70 5.07 -14.12 2.82
CA ALA A 70 4.31 -13.10 2.11
C ALA A 70 3.53 -13.72 0.93
N ASP A 71 4.17 -14.59 0.15
CA ASP A 71 3.54 -15.31 -0.97
C ASP A 71 2.38 -16.18 -0.48
N MET A 72 2.58 -16.96 0.59
CA MET A 72 1.51 -17.78 1.18
C MET A 72 0.36 -16.91 1.71
N LEU A 73 0.65 -15.77 2.33
CA LEU A 73 -0.38 -14.84 2.79
C LEU A 73 -1.22 -14.36 1.62
N ILE A 74 -0.60 -13.98 0.51
CA ILE A 74 -1.30 -13.51 -0.70
C ILE A 74 -2.15 -14.65 -1.30
N MET A 75 -1.55 -15.83 -1.53
CA MET A 75 -2.24 -16.98 -2.14
C MET A 75 -3.45 -17.44 -1.33
N ASN A 76 -3.35 -17.40 0.00
CA ASN A 76 -4.44 -17.84 0.89
C ASN A 76 -5.54 -16.78 1.08
N ASN A 77 -5.33 -15.55 0.61
CA ASN A 77 -6.24 -14.42 0.84
C ASN A 77 -6.59 -13.65 -0.45
N LEU A 78 -6.75 -14.38 -1.56
CA LEU A 78 -6.92 -13.83 -2.90
C LEU A 78 -7.99 -12.72 -2.98
N GLU A 79 -9.21 -12.99 -2.52
CA GLU A 79 -10.32 -12.03 -2.55
C GLU A 79 -10.02 -10.73 -1.81
N LEU A 80 -9.36 -10.84 -0.65
CA LEU A 80 -8.94 -9.69 0.14
C LEU A 80 -7.88 -8.87 -0.63
N VAL A 81 -6.88 -9.54 -1.19
CA VAL A 81 -5.82 -8.89 -1.97
C VAL A 81 -6.39 -8.24 -3.22
N TYR A 82 -7.33 -8.87 -3.92
CA TYR A 82 -8.01 -8.29 -5.09
C TYR A 82 -8.79 -7.03 -4.72
N SER A 83 -9.52 -7.04 -3.60
CA SER A 83 -10.23 -5.86 -3.11
C SER A 83 -9.28 -4.69 -2.80
N LEU A 84 -8.14 -5.00 -2.17
CA LEU A 84 -7.09 -4.03 -1.87
C LEU A 84 -6.48 -3.46 -3.16
N ILE A 85 -6.03 -4.32 -4.08
CA ILE A 85 -5.42 -3.91 -5.36
C ILE A 85 -6.39 -3.07 -6.18
N SER A 86 -7.64 -3.54 -6.34
CA SER A 86 -8.73 -2.84 -7.03
C SER A 86 -8.89 -1.40 -6.57
N THR A 87 -8.84 -1.17 -5.25
CA THR A 87 -8.91 0.16 -4.65
C THR A 87 -7.67 1.02 -5.00
N SER A 88 -6.48 0.43 -4.96
CA SER A 88 -5.22 1.12 -5.27
C SER A 88 -5.20 1.60 -6.73
N ILE A 89 -5.54 0.72 -7.68
CA ILE A 89 -5.51 1.02 -9.12
C ILE A 89 -6.79 1.67 -9.67
N GLN A 90 -7.84 1.79 -8.85
CA GLN A 90 -9.15 2.31 -9.24
C GLN A 90 -9.76 1.59 -10.45
N LYS A 91 -9.61 0.26 -10.50
CA LYS A 91 -10.19 -0.62 -11.54
C LYS A 91 -11.03 -1.70 -10.86
N PRO A 92 -12.10 -2.19 -11.50
CA PRO A 92 -12.91 -3.26 -10.93
C PRO A 92 -12.08 -4.55 -10.75
N ILE A 93 -12.50 -5.44 -9.85
CA ILE A 93 -11.85 -6.75 -9.65
C ILE A 93 -11.80 -7.56 -10.95
N SER A 94 -12.83 -7.47 -11.79
CA SER A 94 -12.87 -8.14 -13.10
C SER A 94 -11.76 -7.70 -14.06
N PHE A 95 -11.15 -6.52 -13.85
CA PHE A 95 -9.95 -6.13 -14.59
C PHE A 95 -8.75 -6.98 -14.17
N ILE A 96 -8.59 -7.22 -12.87
CA ILE A 96 -7.49 -8.01 -12.29
C ILE A 96 -7.61 -9.47 -12.73
N GLU A 97 -8.82 -10.02 -12.68
CA GLU A 97 -9.11 -11.40 -13.10
C GLU A 97 -8.82 -11.67 -14.58
N ALA A 98 -8.85 -10.63 -15.41
CA ALA A 98 -8.60 -10.73 -16.85
C ALA A 98 -7.12 -10.58 -17.22
N LEU A 99 -6.23 -10.29 -16.26
CA LEU A 99 -4.81 -10.09 -16.53
C LEU A 99 -4.12 -11.38 -16.97
N SER A 100 -3.11 -11.21 -17.81
CA SER A 100 -2.15 -12.29 -18.05
C SER A 100 -1.37 -12.60 -16.77
N TYR A 101 -0.74 -13.77 -16.71
CA TYR A 101 0.11 -14.12 -15.56
C TYR A 101 1.24 -13.11 -15.34
N GLU A 102 1.87 -12.65 -16.43
CA GLU A 102 2.97 -11.67 -16.37
C GLU A 102 2.49 -10.31 -15.87
N ASP A 103 1.38 -9.79 -16.42
CA ASP A 103 0.77 -8.55 -15.95
C ASP A 103 0.32 -8.65 -14.48
N GLY A 104 -0.21 -9.81 -14.08
CA GLY A 104 -0.67 -10.06 -12.71
C GLY A 104 0.48 -10.02 -11.70
N LEU A 105 1.62 -10.66 -12.02
CA LEU A 105 2.82 -10.58 -11.17
C LEU A 105 3.36 -9.16 -11.08
N GLN A 106 3.46 -8.46 -12.22
CA GLN A 106 3.92 -7.07 -12.25
C GLN A 106 3.03 -6.17 -11.40
N LEU A 107 1.70 -6.33 -11.50
CA LEU A 107 0.75 -5.58 -10.69
C LEU A 107 0.94 -5.85 -9.20
N LEU A 108 1.10 -7.11 -8.81
CA LEU A 108 1.28 -7.50 -7.41
C LEU A 108 2.55 -6.89 -6.81
N ASP A 109 3.67 -6.97 -7.54
CA ASP A 109 4.96 -6.42 -7.12
C ASP A 109 4.88 -4.91 -6.92
N TRP A 110 4.35 -4.18 -7.92
CA TRP A 110 4.23 -2.72 -7.82
C TRP A 110 3.22 -2.29 -6.78
N TRP A 111 2.10 -3.01 -6.63
CA TRP A 111 1.15 -2.75 -5.55
C TRP A 111 1.83 -2.86 -4.18
N TRP A 112 2.61 -3.91 -3.95
CA TRP A 112 3.34 -4.06 -2.70
C TRP A 112 4.38 -2.95 -2.51
N VAL A 113 5.22 -2.68 -3.51
CA VAL A 113 6.25 -1.63 -3.43
C VAL A 113 5.64 -0.28 -3.05
N VAL A 114 4.56 0.11 -3.72
CA VAL A 114 3.87 1.39 -3.50
C VAL A 114 3.16 1.45 -2.14
N ASN A 115 2.60 0.33 -1.65
CA ASN A 115 1.75 0.33 -0.45
C ASN A 115 2.39 -0.27 0.81
N SER A 116 3.60 -0.82 0.72
CA SER A 116 4.28 -1.48 1.85
C SER A 116 4.45 -0.55 3.05
N GLY A 117 4.84 0.71 2.82
CA GLY A 117 4.95 1.72 3.89
C GLY A 117 3.63 1.94 4.63
N PHE A 118 2.54 2.10 3.88
CA PHE A 118 1.19 2.22 4.44
C PHE A 118 0.80 1.00 5.30
N PHE A 119 0.99 -0.22 4.79
CA PHE A 119 0.63 -1.43 5.52
C PHE A 119 1.51 -1.68 6.75
N MET A 120 2.82 -1.44 6.65
CA MET A 120 3.73 -1.59 7.79
C MET A 120 3.44 -0.57 8.90
N ASN A 121 2.97 0.62 8.55
CA ASN A 121 2.43 1.58 9.52
C ASN A 121 1.13 1.05 10.16
N ALA A 122 0.23 0.43 9.39
CA ALA A 122 -0.99 -0.18 9.94
C ALA A 122 -0.68 -1.35 10.89
N VAL A 123 0.24 -2.22 10.52
CA VAL A 123 0.77 -3.32 11.34
C VAL A 123 1.33 -2.79 12.65
N THR A 124 2.21 -1.78 12.60
CA THR A 124 2.79 -1.16 13.79
C THR A 124 1.73 -0.58 14.72
N ARG A 125 0.76 0.17 14.18
CA ARG A 125 -0.38 0.70 14.97
C ARG A 125 -1.18 -0.42 15.63
N LYS A 126 -1.39 -1.54 14.93
CA LYS A 126 -2.13 -2.69 15.45
C LYS A 126 -1.40 -3.34 16.63
N ILE A 127 -0.09 -3.59 16.51
CA ILE A 127 0.74 -4.14 17.58
C ILE A 127 0.70 -3.24 18.82
N ILE A 128 0.87 -1.92 18.65
CA ILE A 128 0.82 -0.95 19.76
C ILE A 128 -0.52 -1.03 20.49
N ARG A 129 -1.64 -1.03 19.76
CA ARG A 129 -2.98 -1.12 20.34
C ARG A 129 -3.22 -2.44 21.07
N GLN A 130 -2.80 -3.56 20.51
CA GLN A 130 -2.90 -4.88 21.15
C GLN A 130 -2.11 -4.93 22.46
N ASN A 131 -0.91 -4.35 22.49
CA ASN A 131 -0.09 -4.28 23.70
C ASN A 131 -0.72 -3.39 24.77
N ALA A 132 -1.28 -2.24 24.40
CA ALA A 132 -1.99 -1.37 25.33
C ALA A 132 -3.21 -2.07 25.96
N VAL A 133 -4.00 -2.81 25.17
CA VAL A 133 -5.13 -3.60 25.69
C VAL A 133 -4.67 -4.70 26.64
N LYS A 134 -3.57 -5.39 26.33
CA LYS A 134 -2.99 -6.40 27.24
C LYS A 134 -2.60 -5.80 28.59
N GLN A 135 -2.01 -4.60 28.60
CA GLN A 135 -1.63 -3.91 29.84
C GLN A 135 -2.84 -3.47 30.69
N LEU A 136 -3.96 -3.11 30.07
CA LEU A 136 -5.20 -2.76 30.79
C LEU A 136 -5.90 -3.96 31.42
N ASN A 137 -5.65 -5.17 30.89
CA ASN A 137 -6.26 -6.41 31.35
C ASN A 137 -5.34 -7.24 32.29
N GLN A 138 -4.17 -6.70 32.64
CA GLN A 138 -3.24 -7.23 33.64
C GLN A 138 -3.43 -6.51 34.97
#